data_AF-A0A0N9XVH7-F1
#
_entry.id   AF-A0A0N9XVH7-F1
#
_cell.length_a   1.000
_cell.length_b   1.000
_cell.length_c   1.000
_cell.angle_alpha   90.00
_cell.angle_beta   90.00
_cell.angle_gamma   90.00
#
_symmetry.space_group_name_H-M   'P 1'
#
loop_
_entity.id
_entity.type
_entity.pdbx_description
1 polymer ?
#
loop_
_entity_poly.entity_id
_entity_poly.type
_entity_poly.pdbx_seq_one_letter_code
_entity_poly.pdbx_strand_id
1 'polypeptide(L)'
;MMRQTQTQAVQTMTTQRVLRALIILESPDAAYQLVTCHADVVRLRSQTKQQEYLLLVKRQRLVVTTMQSGQIVLLNQVKQAKFQRLSDRRIGITIFCTTGQKVYEEVTLY
;
A
#
# COMPACT_ATOMS: atom_id res chain seq x y z
N MET A 1 9.58 30.05 -21.43
CA MET A 1 8.63 29.26 -20.61
C MET A 1 8.83 27.77 -20.90
N MET A 2 9.51 27.02 -20.04
CA MET A 2 9.55 25.54 -20.12
C MET A 2 9.84 24.97 -18.71
N ARG A 3 8.79 24.78 -17.90
CA ARG A 3 8.89 24.11 -16.58
C ARG A 3 7.64 23.28 -16.21
N GLN A 4 6.73 23.03 -17.15
CA GLN A 4 5.48 22.31 -16.85
C GLN A 4 5.49 20.84 -17.27
N THR A 5 6.37 20.42 -18.19
CA THR A 5 6.39 19.05 -18.72
C THR A 5 7.15 18.04 -17.85
N GLN A 6 8.18 18.45 -17.10
CA GLN A 6 8.93 17.53 -16.24
C GLN A 6 8.17 17.13 -14.98
N THR A 7 7.42 18.05 -14.37
CA THR A 7 6.72 17.79 -13.11
C THR A 7 5.58 16.79 -13.28
N GLN A 8 4.84 16.89 -14.39
CA GLN A 8 3.76 15.94 -14.71
C GLN A 8 4.30 14.54 -15.04
N ALA A 9 5.38 14.42 -15.82
CA ALA A 9 5.96 13.12 -16.19
C ALA A 9 6.52 12.36 -14.98
N VAL A 10 7.14 13.06 -14.02
CA VAL A 10 7.66 12.46 -12.78
C VAL A 10 6.51 12.07 -11.84
N GLN A 11 5.45 12.86 -11.79
CA GLN A 11 4.25 12.53 -11.01
C GLN A 11 3.54 11.28 -11.56
N THR A 12 3.33 11.17 -12.88
CA THR A 12 2.71 9.98 -13.48
C THR A 12 3.56 8.72 -13.32
N MET A 13 4.88 8.80 -13.48
CA MET A 13 5.76 7.66 -13.21
C MET A 13 5.71 7.22 -11.74
N THR A 14 5.60 8.15 -10.80
CA THR A 14 5.56 7.82 -9.37
C THR A 14 4.24 7.18 -8.97
N THR A 15 3.10 7.73 -9.43
CA THR A 15 1.77 7.13 -9.21
C THR A 15 1.67 5.74 -9.83
N GLN A 16 2.16 5.54 -11.06
CA GLN A 16 2.18 4.21 -11.67
C GLN A 16 3.04 3.19 -10.90
N ARG A 17 4.16 3.61 -10.31
CA ARG A 17 4.98 2.73 -9.45
C ARG A 17 4.27 2.37 -8.15
N VAL A 18 3.54 3.32 -7.56
CA VAL A 18 2.73 3.09 -6.36
C VAL A 18 1.61 2.09 -6.66
N LEU A 19 0.85 2.32 -7.73
CA LEU A 19 -0.21 1.41 -8.18
C LEU A 19 0.32 -0.01 -8.41
N ARG A 20 1.40 -0.16 -9.18
CA ARG A 20 2.01 -1.47 -9.45
C ARG A 20 2.46 -2.20 -8.18
N ALA A 21 2.95 -1.47 -7.19
CA ALA A 21 3.35 -2.06 -5.91
C ALA A 21 2.16 -2.59 -5.09
N LEU A 22 0.99 -1.95 -5.21
CA LEU A 22 -0.20 -2.31 -4.45
C LEU A 22 -1.01 -3.45 -5.07
N ILE A 23 -0.84 -3.74 -6.38
CA ILE A 23 -1.50 -4.86 -7.09
C ILE A 23 -1.30 -6.22 -6.38
N ILE A 24 -0.20 -6.43 -5.66
CA ILE A 24 0.04 -7.66 -4.90
C ILE A 24 -1.07 -7.91 -3.86
N LEU A 25 -1.68 -6.85 -3.33
CA LEU A 25 -2.79 -6.93 -2.38
C LEU A 25 -4.13 -7.30 -3.06
N GLU A 26 -4.21 -7.16 -4.37
CA GLU A 26 -5.37 -7.50 -5.21
C GLU A 26 -5.26 -8.92 -5.80
N SER A 27 -4.21 -9.67 -5.44
CA SER A 27 -3.96 -11.01 -5.97
C SER A 27 -5.01 -12.02 -5.46
N PRO A 28 -5.78 -12.68 -6.34
CA PRO A 28 -6.77 -13.69 -5.96
C PRO A 28 -6.15 -14.88 -5.21
N ASP A 29 -4.90 -15.24 -5.53
CA ASP A 29 -4.19 -16.36 -4.92
C ASP A 29 -3.89 -16.13 -3.43
N ALA A 30 -3.91 -14.87 -2.99
CA ALA A 30 -3.66 -14.52 -1.60
C ALA A 30 -4.94 -14.52 -0.74
N ALA A 31 -6.12 -14.35 -1.36
CA ALA A 31 -7.45 -14.37 -0.73
C ALA A 31 -7.47 -13.59 0.59
N TYR A 32 -7.19 -12.28 0.56
CA TYR A 32 -7.03 -11.47 1.77
C TYR A 32 -8.40 -11.03 2.32
N GLN A 33 -8.65 -11.37 3.58
CA GLN A 33 -9.74 -10.80 4.37
C GLN A 33 -9.25 -9.61 5.19
N LEU A 34 -9.98 -8.49 5.14
CA LEU A 34 -9.75 -7.37 6.05
C LEU A 34 -10.18 -7.75 7.47
N VAL A 35 -9.23 -7.76 8.42
CA VAL A 35 -9.50 -8.03 9.83
C VAL A 35 -9.69 -6.71 10.58
N THR A 36 -8.72 -5.79 10.47
CA THR A 36 -8.81 -4.43 11.02
C THR A 36 -8.17 -3.41 10.10
N CYS A 37 -8.65 -2.17 10.18
CA CYS A 37 -8.07 -1.03 9.47
C CYS A 37 -8.00 0.16 10.44
N HIS A 38 -6.79 0.47 10.89
CA HIS A 38 -6.48 1.67 11.68
C HIS A 38 -5.68 2.65 10.84
N ALA A 39 -5.59 3.90 11.30
CA ALA A 39 -4.96 4.97 10.54
C ALA A 39 -3.53 4.63 10.07
N ASP A 40 -2.73 3.91 10.84
CA ASP A 40 -1.32 3.63 10.52
C ASP A 40 -1.02 2.13 10.27
N VAL A 41 -2.03 1.25 10.38
CA VAL A 41 -1.85 -0.19 10.17
C VAL A 41 -3.15 -0.85 9.70
N VAL A 42 -3.00 -1.76 8.74
CA VAL A 42 -4.06 -2.68 8.31
C VAL A 42 -3.64 -4.10 8.67
N ARG A 43 -4.59 -4.86 9.23
CA ARG A 43 -4.43 -6.29 9.47
C ARG A 43 -5.27 -7.06 8.46
N LEU A 44 -4.61 -7.92 7.70
CA LEU A 44 -5.20 -8.80 6.71
C LEU A 44 -5.02 -10.25 7.16
N ARG A 45 -5.95 -11.13 6.80
CA ARG A 45 -5.80 -12.58 6.95
C ARG A 45 -5.86 -13.22 5.59
N SER A 46 -4.82 -13.95 5.20
CA SER A 46 -4.89 -14.79 4.01
C SER A 46 -5.78 -15.99 4.30
N GLN A 47 -6.79 -16.21 3.46
CA GLN A 47 -7.67 -17.38 3.57
C GLN A 47 -6.96 -18.66 3.09
N THR A 48 -6.03 -18.55 2.14
CA THR A 48 -5.28 -19.71 1.63
C THR A 48 -4.23 -20.21 2.61
N LYS A 49 -3.52 -19.30 3.29
CA LYS A 49 -2.44 -19.65 4.23
C LYS A 49 -2.87 -19.65 5.69
N GLN A 50 -4.10 -19.26 6.00
CA GLN A 50 -4.62 -19.05 7.36
C GLN A 50 -3.69 -18.21 8.24
N GLN A 51 -2.97 -17.26 7.63
CA GLN A 51 -1.95 -16.45 8.27
C GLN A 51 -2.35 -14.98 8.30
N GLU A 52 -1.98 -14.28 9.38
CA GLU A 52 -2.19 -12.84 9.51
C GLU A 52 -1.00 -12.04 8.99
N TYR A 53 -1.32 -10.99 8.26
CA TYR A 53 -0.42 -10.05 7.63
C TYR A 53 -0.73 -8.64 8.15
N LEU A 54 0.32 -7.86 8.33
CA LEU A 54 0.23 -6.46 8.70
C LEU A 54 0.77 -5.61 7.55
N LEU A 55 -0.04 -4.68 7.06
CA LEU A 55 0.35 -3.65 6.13
C LEU A 55 0.58 -2.36 6.92
N LEU A 56 1.84 -1.89 6.94
CA LEU A 56 2.27 -0.72 7.71
C LEU A 56 3.52 -0.09 7.09
N VAL A 57 3.89 1.09 7.59
CA VAL A 57 5.16 1.73 7.22
C VAL A 57 6.25 1.37 8.22
N LYS A 58 7.34 0.75 7.75
CA LYS A 58 8.49 0.36 8.57
C LYS A 58 9.79 0.78 7.89
N ARG A 59 10.67 1.48 8.62
CA ARG A 59 11.99 1.91 8.11
C ARG A 59 11.90 2.64 6.75
N GLN A 60 10.94 3.55 6.64
CA GLN A 60 10.63 4.33 5.43
C GLN A 60 10.17 3.50 4.21
N ARG A 61 9.50 2.38 4.46
CA ARG A 61 8.99 1.47 3.43
C ARG A 61 7.56 1.10 3.76
N LEU A 62 6.67 1.04 2.77
CA LEU A 62 5.38 0.38 2.91
C LEU A 62 5.59 -1.12 2.72
N VAL A 63 5.18 -1.91 3.70
CA VAL A 63 5.52 -3.32 3.77
C VAL A 63 4.31 -4.15 4.18
N VAL A 64 4.25 -5.37 3.66
CA VAL A 64 3.37 -6.42 4.15
C VAL A 64 4.25 -7.40 4.89
N THR A 65 4.02 -7.57 6.19
CA THR A 65 4.83 -8.45 7.04
C THR A 65 3.94 -9.41 7.80
N THR A 66 4.45 -10.59 8.06
CA THR A 66 3.85 -11.49 9.05
C THR A 66 4.76 -11.58 10.27
N MET A 67 4.28 -12.22 11.33
CA MET A 67 5.10 -12.53 12.51
C MET A 67 6.07 -13.70 12.27
N GLN A 68 5.82 -14.54 11.24
CA GLN A 68 6.48 -15.85 11.10
C GLN A 68 7.28 -16.04 9.81
N SER A 69 6.95 -15.34 8.71
CA SER A 69 7.37 -15.68 7.34
C SER A 69 8.07 -14.54 6.59
N GLY A 70 8.43 -13.46 7.28
CA GLY A 70 9.24 -12.37 6.72
C GLY A 70 8.43 -11.16 6.23
N GLN A 71 9.13 -10.24 5.57
CA GLN A 71 8.63 -8.92 5.16
C GLN A 71 8.69 -8.77 3.64
N ILE A 72 7.55 -8.53 3.00
CA ILE A 72 7.43 -8.12 1.60
C ILE A 72 7.48 -6.59 1.56
N VAL A 73 8.43 -6.04 0.82
CA VAL A 73 8.49 -4.59 0.57
C VAL A 73 7.64 -4.27 -0.66
N LEU A 74 6.58 -3.49 -0.47
CA LEU A 74 5.76 -3.00 -1.59
C LEU A 74 6.37 -1.73 -2.18
N LEU A 75 6.68 -0.76 -1.32
CA LEU A 75 7.16 0.55 -1.76
C LEU A 75 8.27 1.07 -0.86
N ASN A 76 9.32 1.62 -1.47
CA ASN A 76 10.39 2.34 -0.77
C ASN A 76 10.09 3.84 -0.70
N GLN A 77 10.86 4.59 0.09
CA GLN A 77 10.75 6.05 0.17
C GLN A 77 9.37 6.53 0.65
N VAL A 78 8.78 5.79 1.58
CA VAL A 78 7.49 6.13 2.20
C VAL A 78 7.76 6.74 3.57
N LYS A 79 7.42 8.02 3.75
CA LYS A 79 7.52 8.70 5.04
C LYS A 79 6.40 8.25 5.99
N GLN A 80 5.18 8.19 5.48
CA GLN A 80 3.99 7.75 6.21
C GLN A 80 2.98 7.18 5.22
N ALA A 81 2.12 6.29 5.69
CA ALA A 81 0.90 5.90 4.99
C ALA A 81 -0.26 6.03 5.97
N LYS A 82 -1.41 6.50 5.48
CA LYS A 82 -2.66 6.50 6.22
C LYS A 82 -3.65 5.57 5.55
N PHE A 83 -4.32 4.77 6.35
CA PHE A 83 -5.30 3.79 5.88
C PHE A 83 -6.71 4.17 6.34
N GLN A 84 -7.67 3.95 5.45
CA GLN A 84 -9.09 4.15 5.71
C GLN A 84 -9.85 2.94 5.21
N ARG A 85 -10.73 2.38 6.05
CA ARG A 85 -11.68 1.36 5.60
C ARG A 85 -12.74 2.04 4.74
N LEU A 86 -12.87 1.60 3.50
CA LEU A 86 -13.93 2.05 2.59
C LEU A 86 -15.10 1.05 2.58
N SER A 87 -14.80 -0.25 2.65
CA SER A 87 -15.77 -1.33 2.85
C SER A 87 -15.10 -2.55 3.48
N ASP A 88 -15.78 -3.69 3.54
CA ASP A 88 -15.22 -4.97 4.02
C ASP A 88 -14.11 -5.52 3.11
N ARG A 89 -14.07 -5.07 1.86
CA ARG A 89 -13.09 -5.50 0.84
C ARG A 89 -12.34 -4.35 0.19
N ARG A 90 -12.54 -3.11 0.62
CA ARG A 90 -11.86 -1.94 0.04
C ARG A 90 -11.19 -1.09 1.09
N ILE A 91 -9.95 -0.70 0.81
CA ILE A 91 -9.12 0.13 1.68
C ILE A 91 -8.60 1.32 0.87
N GLY A 92 -8.80 2.52 1.38
CA GLY A 92 -8.15 3.72 0.90
C GLY A 92 -6.78 3.85 1.56
N ILE A 93 -5.74 4.11 0.77
CA ILE A 93 -4.36 4.25 1.22
C ILE A 93 -3.84 5.61 0.74
N THR A 94 -3.54 6.50 1.68
CA THR A 94 -2.85 7.76 1.41
C THR A 94 -1.37 7.61 1.74
N ILE A 95 -0.50 7.68 0.75
CA ILE A 95 0.95 7.55 0.89
C ILE A 95 1.59 8.93 0.85
N PHE A 96 2.43 9.22 1.85
CA PHE A 96 3.28 10.40 1.92
C PHE A 96 4.71 9.97 1.61
N CYS A 97 5.23 10.33 0.44
CA CYS A 97 6.57 9.98 0.00
C CYS A 97 7.63 10.85 0.69
N THR A 98 8.86 10.34 0.84
CA THR A 98 9.99 11.11 1.38
C THR A 98 10.39 12.28 0.48
N THR A 99 9.98 12.24 -0.79
CA THR A 99 10.15 13.32 -1.78
C THR A 99 9.14 14.47 -1.61
N GLY A 100 8.21 14.38 -0.65
CA GLY A 100 7.16 15.38 -0.41
C GLY A 100 5.88 15.17 -1.22
N GLN A 101 5.86 14.19 -2.12
CA GLN A 101 4.65 13.83 -2.87
C GLN A 101 3.62 13.11 -2.01
N LYS A 102 2.35 13.31 -2.32
CA LYS A 102 1.21 12.63 -1.73
C LYS A 102 0.46 11.87 -2.81
N VAL A 103 0.16 10.60 -2.57
CA VAL A 103 -0.59 9.73 -3.47
C VAL A 103 -1.74 9.11 -2.69
N TYR A 104 -2.93 9.06 -3.30
CA TYR A 104 -4.08 8.35 -2.74
C TYR A 104 -4.45 7.23 -3.71
N GLU A 105 -4.63 6.03 -3.18
CA GLU A 105 -5.07 4.86 -3.95
C GLU A 105 -6.10 4.06 -3.19
N GLU A 106 -6.94 3.35 -3.93
CA GLU A 106 -7.92 2.42 -3.38
C GLU A 106 -7.57 1.00 -3.79
N VAL A 107 -7.48 0.12 -2.79
CA VAL A 107 -7.12 -1.28 -2.97
C VAL A 107 -8.36 -2.14 -2.72
N THR A 108 -8.66 -3.03 -3.65
CA THR A 108 -9.70 -4.06 -3.48
C THR A 108 -9.06 -5.38 -3.09
N LEU A 109 -9.48 -5.95 -1.97
CA LEU A 109 -9.04 -7.25 -1.49
C LEU A 109 -9.91 -8.34 -2.14
N TYR A 110 -9.26 -9.35 -2.69
CA TYR A 110 -9.87 -10.58 -3.23
C TYR A 110 -9.45 -11.76 -2.39
#